data_AF-A0A443Z6D5-F1
#
_entry.id   AF-A0A443Z6D5-F1
#
_cell.length_a   1.000
_cell.length_b   1.000
_cell.length_c   1.000
_cell.angle_alpha   90.00
_cell.angle_beta   90.00
_cell.angle_gamma   90.00
#
_symmetry.space_group_name_H-M   'P 1'
#
loop_
_entity.id
_entity.type
_entity.pdbx_description
1 polymer ?
#
loop_
_entity_poly.entity_id
_entity_poly.type
_entity_poly.pdbx_seq_one_letter_code
_entity_poly.pdbx_strand_id
1 'polypeptide(L)'
;MLWQLAVTPWRWLPMPTCVWGIDCDTGEWLQLADLDQQRWYVQPLSWVTPWGALIILHAPNKPRRWVWLQRSWLGDAAFRRLARFLLRWRQYGRLRLRE
;
A
#
# COMPACT_ATOMS: atom_id res chain seq x y z
N MET A 1 5.51 -1.88 -13.60
CA MET A 1 5.23 -0.43 -13.79
C MET A 1 5.20 0.20 -12.42
N LEU A 2 6.09 1.16 -12.14
CA LEU A 2 6.15 1.84 -10.85
C LEU A 2 5.12 2.99 -10.79
N TRP A 3 4.31 3.03 -9.73
CA TRP A 3 3.34 4.10 -9.48
C TRP A 3 3.52 4.67 -8.08
N GLN A 4 3.46 6.00 -7.94
CA GLN A 4 3.58 6.69 -6.66
C GLN A 4 2.22 6.99 -6.01
N LEU A 5 2.11 6.69 -4.71
CA LEU A 5 0.96 6.95 -3.86
C LEU A 5 1.38 7.86 -2.70
N ALA A 6 0.93 9.10 -2.71
CA ALA A 6 1.10 10.01 -1.58
C ALA A 6 -0.08 9.82 -0.60
N VAL A 7 0.23 9.63 0.68
CA VAL A 7 -0.73 9.51 1.77
C VAL A 7 -0.59 10.74 2.64
N THR A 8 -1.62 11.58 2.64
CA THR A 8 -1.63 12.84 3.37
C THR A 8 -2.73 12.78 4.44
N PRO A 9 -2.39 12.37 5.68
CA PRO A 9 -3.34 12.39 6.79
C PRO A 9 -3.92 13.79 7.01
N TRP A 10 -5.07 13.87 7.69
CA TRP A 10 -5.59 15.17 8.10
C TRP A 10 -4.61 15.88 9.02
N ARG A 11 -4.53 17.21 8.89
CA ARG A 11 -3.55 18.06 9.60
C ARG A 11 -3.54 17.92 11.12
N TRP A 12 -4.64 17.47 11.72
CA TRP A 12 -4.80 17.30 13.16
C TRP A 12 -4.45 15.90 13.67
N LEU A 13 -4.12 14.96 12.78
CA LEU A 13 -3.57 13.66 13.16
C LEU A 13 -2.05 13.76 13.33
N PRO A 14 -1.46 13.15 14.35
CA PRO A 14 -0.01 13.18 14.60
C PRO A 14 0.77 12.26 13.63
N MET A 15 0.20 11.93 12.46
CA MET A 15 0.81 11.02 11.49
C MET A 15 1.51 11.83 10.38
N PRO A 16 2.77 11.51 10.06
CA PRO A 16 3.47 12.19 8.98
C PRO A 16 2.87 11.83 7.62
N THR A 17 3.01 12.75 6.66
CA THR A 17 2.77 12.45 5.25
C THR A 17 3.77 11.39 4.80
N CYS A 18 3.30 10.40 4.06
CA CYS A 18 4.12 9.28 3.62
C CYS A 18 3.93 9.05 2.12
N VAL A 19 5.02 8.77 1.41
CA VAL A 19 4.99 8.46 -0.01
C VAL A 19 5.39 7.01 -0.22
N TRP A 20 4.58 6.31 -1.01
CA TRP A 20 4.82 4.93 -1.41
C TRP A 20 5.09 4.85 -2.90
N GLY A 21 6.16 4.18 -3.31
CA GLY A 21 6.30 3.63 -4.66
C GLY A 21 5.72 2.22 -4.69
N ILE A 22 4.79 1.94 -5.59
CA ILE A 22 4.16 0.63 -5.74
C ILE A 22 4.59 0.08 -7.10
N ASP A 23 5.30 -1.04 -7.11
CA ASP A 23 5.53 -1.79 -8.34
C ASP A 23 4.34 -2.72 -8.59
N CYS A 24 3.58 -2.40 -9.63
CA CYS A 24 2.39 -3.17 -9.99
C CYS A 24 2.68 -4.61 -10.44
N ASP A 25 3.91 -4.90 -10.88
CA ASP A 25 4.25 -6.21 -11.47
C ASP A 25 4.71 -7.21 -10.39
N THR A 26 5.45 -6.72 -9.40
CA THR A 26 5.99 -7.51 -8.28
C THR A 26 5.14 -7.39 -7.01
N GLY A 27 4.29 -6.37 -6.91
CA GLY A 27 3.53 -6.07 -5.69
C GLY A 27 4.41 -5.51 -4.57
N GLU A 28 5.61 -5.05 -4.89
CA GLU A 28 6.51 -4.41 -3.94
C GLU A 28 6.06 -2.98 -3.64
N TRP A 29 6.20 -2.59 -2.37
CA TRP A 29 5.90 -1.28 -1.83
C TRP A 29 7.17 -0.68 -1.27
N LEU A 30 7.63 0.41 -1.85
CA LEU A 30 8.77 1.20 -1.41
C LEU A 30 8.25 2.37 -0.59
N GLN A 31 8.49 2.36 0.71
CA GLN A 31 8.28 3.55 1.53
C GLN A 31 9.43 4.51 1.27
N LEU A 32 9.13 5.70 0.77
CA LEU A 32 10.10 6.76 0.53
C LEU A 32 10.15 7.65 1.78
N ALA A 33 11.31 7.69 2.44
CA ALA A 33 11.66 8.66 3.46
C ALA A 33 12.81 9.54 2.94
N ASP A 34 13.07 10.67 3.60
CA ASP A 34 14.01 11.70 3.10
C ASP A 34 15.44 11.19 2.84
N LEU A 35 15.88 10.12 3.52
CA LEU A 35 17.22 9.54 3.39
C LEU A 35 17.23 8.03 3.16
N ASP A 36 16.09 7.36 3.25
CA ASP A 36 15.99 5.89 3.21
C ASP A 36 14.83 5.42 2.35
N GLN A 37 15.06 4.30 1.66
CA GLN A 37 14.01 3.56 0.95
C GLN A 37 13.80 2.23 1.64
N GLN A 38 12.60 2.04 2.19
CA GLN A 38 12.26 0.78 2.84
C GLN A 38 11.36 -0.06 1.94
N ARG A 39 11.82 -1.27 1.59
CA ARG A 39 11.02 -2.23 0.83
C ARG A 39 10.07 -3.00 1.73
N TRP A 40 8.84 -3.14 1.26
CA TRP A 40 7.76 -3.89 1.86
C TRP A 40 7.09 -4.73 0.78
N TYR A 41 6.56 -5.87 1.18
CA TYR A 41 5.82 -6.77 0.32
C TYR A 41 4.38 -6.82 0.82
N VAL A 42 3.42 -6.68 -0.09
CA VAL A 42 2.00 -6.70 0.25
C VAL A 42 1.48 -8.13 0.28
N GLN A 43 0.87 -8.53 1.39
CA GLN A 43 0.21 -9.83 1.45
C GLN A 43 -1.04 -9.83 0.56
N PRO A 44 -1.44 -10.99 -0.03
CA PRO A 44 -2.66 -11.07 -0.82
C PRO A 44 -3.95 -10.78 -0.03
N LEU A 45 -3.87 -10.79 1.30
CA LEU A 45 -4.97 -10.39 2.16
C LEU A 45 -5.03 -8.86 2.24
N SER A 46 -5.95 -8.29 1.47
CA SER A 46 -6.31 -6.87 1.53
C SER A 46 -7.82 -6.71 1.65
N TRP A 47 -8.26 -5.72 2.41
CA TRP A 47 -9.66 -5.35 2.51
C TRP A 47 -9.87 -3.95 1.94
N VAL A 48 -10.77 -3.82 0.96
CA VAL A 48 -11.10 -2.54 0.31
C VAL A 48 -12.55 -2.23 0.62
N THR A 49 -12.83 -1.01 1.08
CA THR A 49 -14.17 -0.50 1.39
C THR A 49 -14.38 0.86 0.72
N PRO A 50 -15.60 1.42 0.69
CA PRO A 50 -15.82 2.77 0.14
C PRO A 50 -15.03 3.88 0.86
N TRP A 51 -14.60 3.65 2.10
CA TRP A 51 -13.92 4.62 2.97
C TRP A 51 -12.40 4.50 2.96
N GLY A 52 -11.84 3.38 2.50
CA GLY A 52 -10.40 3.16 2.53
C GLY A 52 -9.99 1.72 2.19
N ALA A 53 -8.71 1.44 2.40
CA ALA A 53 -8.14 0.12 2.22
C ALA A 53 -7.27 -0.28 3.41
N LEU A 54 -7.43 -1.52 3.88
CA LEU A 54 -6.57 -2.16 4.87
C LEU A 54 -5.67 -3.16 4.17
N ILE A 55 -4.38 -3.00 4.35
CA ILE A 55 -3.37 -3.91 3.80
C ILE A 55 -2.41 -4.38 4.87
N ILE A 56 -1.82 -5.54 4.64
CA ILE A 56 -0.77 -6.09 5.48
C ILE A 56 0.54 -6.03 4.69
N LEU A 57 1.50 -5.30 5.23
CA LEU A 57 2.85 -5.19 4.69
C LEU A 57 3.81 -6.04 5.53
N HIS A 58 4.74 -6.72 4.87
CA HIS A 58 5.84 -7.44 5.53
C HIS A 58 7.18 -7.10 4.90
N ALA A 59 8.25 -7.20 5.68
CA ALA A 59 9.61 -7.03 5.22
C ALA A 59 10.53 -8.01 5.97
N PRO A 60 11.67 -8.45 5.39
CA PRO A 60 12.64 -9.27 6.09
C PRO A 60 13.09 -8.59 7.38
N ASN A 61 13.20 -9.36 8.46
CA ASN A 61 13.65 -8.88 9.79
C ASN A 61 12.80 -7.75 10.40
N LYS A 62 11.55 -7.57 9.97
CA LYS A 62 10.63 -6.58 10.55
C LYS A 62 9.26 -7.21 10.85
N PRO A 63 8.58 -6.71 11.90
CA PRO A 63 7.23 -7.15 12.18
C PRO A 63 6.28 -6.79 11.04
N ARG A 64 5.25 -7.61 10.87
CA ARG A 64 4.15 -7.32 9.94
C ARG A 64 3.47 -6.03 10.35
N ARG A 65 3.15 -5.18 9.38
CA ARG A 65 2.52 -3.88 9.59
C ARG A 65 1.14 -3.88 8.95
N TRP A 66 0.14 -3.54 9.74
CA TRP A 66 -1.20 -3.25 9.25
C TRP A 66 -1.24 -1.77 8.88
N VAL A 67 -1.60 -1.48 7.62
CA VAL A 67 -1.69 -0.11 7.12
C VAL A 67 -3.12 0.16 6.69
N TRP A 68 -3.76 1.08 7.39
CA TRP A 68 -5.05 1.63 7.01
C TRP A 68 -4.85 2.89 6.17
N LEU A 69 -5.32 2.85 4.93
CA LEU A 69 -5.24 3.93 3.97
C LEU A 69 -6.64 4.51 3.75
N GLN A 70 -6.95 5.61 4.44
CA GLN A 70 -8.24 6.29 4.24
C GLN A 70 -8.32 6.89 2.85
N ARG A 71 -9.48 6.78 2.20
CA ARG A 71 -9.75 7.38 0.90
C ARG A 71 -9.49 8.89 0.90
N SER A 72 -9.88 9.58 1.97
CA SER A 72 -9.70 11.02 2.14
C SER A 72 -8.23 11.46 2.17
N TRP A 73 -7.28 10.55 2.48
CA TRP A 73 -5.85 10.85 2.53
C TRP A 73 -5.15 10.69 1.18
N LEU A 74 -5.78 10.02 0.22
CA LEU A 74 -5.19 9.64 -1.07
C LEU A 74 -5.76 10.46 -2.23
N GLY A 75 -7.00 10.92 -2.11
CA GLY A 75 -7.79 11.46 -3.22
C GLY A 75 -8.42 10.38 -4.09
N ASP A 76 -9.51 10.73 -4.79
CA ASP A 76 -10.39 9.77 -5.46
C ASP A 76 -9.74 9.01 -6.62
N ALA A 77 -8.89 9.66 -7.41
CA ALA A 77 -8.20 9.02 -8.52
C ALA A 77 -7.19 7.98 -8.02
N ALA A 78 -6.37 8.37 -7.04
CA ALA A 78 -5.36 7.48 -6.44
C ALA A 78 -6.03 6.32 -5.71
N PHE A 79 -7.09 6.58 -4.94
CA PHE A 79 -7.83 5.53 -4.25
C PHE A 79 -8.44 4.51 -5.23
N ARG A 80 -9.10 4.95 -6.30
CA ARG A 80 -9.65 4.04 -7.32
C ARG A 80 -8.57 3.19 -8.00
N ARG A 81 -7.38 3.75 -8.23
CA ARG A 81 -6.24 3.01 -8.78
C ARG A 81 -5.71 1.98 -7.76
N LEU A 82 -5.55 2.37 -6.50
CA LEU A 82 -5.14 1.49 -5.40
C LEU A 82 -6.13 0.33 -5.21
N ALA A 83 -7.43 0.63 -5.14
CA ALA A 83 -8.48 -0.37 -4.97
C ALA A 83 -8.44 -1.42 -6.09
N ARG A 84 -8.34 -0.99 -7.35
CA ARG A 84 -8.21 -1.91 -8.49
C ARG A 84 -6.95 -2.77 -8.40
N PHE A 85 -5.82 -2.17 -8.02
CA PHE A 85 -4.57 -2.89 -7.81
C PHE A 85 -4.72 -3.96 -6.71
N LEU A 86 -5.23 -3.61 -5.54
CA LEU A 86 -5.39 -4.54 -4.41
C LEU A 86 -6.35 -5.68 -4.71
N LEU A 87 -7.48 -5.38 -5.36
CA LEU A 87 -8.44 -6.41 -5.79
C LEU A 87 -7.82 -7.37 -6.79
N ARG A 88 -7.07 -6.86 -7.77
CA ARG A 88 -6.31 -7.68 -8.71
C ARG A 88 -5.24 -8.50 -7.99
N TRP A 89 -4.47 -7.88 -7.10
CA TRP A 89 -3.42 -8.55 -6.32
C TRP A 89 -3.98 -9.67 -5.46
N ARG A 90 -5.14 -9.49 -4.83
CA ARG A 90 -5.82 -10.54 -4.07
C ARG A 90 -6.19 -11.75 -4.93
N GLN A 91 -6.56 -11.53 -6.20
CA GLN A 91 -6.92 -12.60 -7.14
C GLN A 91 -5.67 -13.35 -7.64
N TYR A 92 -4.62 -12.63 -8.06
CA TYR A 92 -3.47 -13.23 -8.74
C TYR A 92 -2.25 -13.47 -7.83
N GLY A 93 -2.06 -12.66 -6.79
CA GLY A 93 -0.95 -12.80 -5.85
C GLY A 93 -0.98 -14.11 -5.06
N ARG A 94 -2.16 -14.73 -4.91
CA ARG A 94 -2.28 -16.09 -4.35
C ARG A 94 -1.67 -17.18 -5.23
N LEU A 95 -1.60 -16.95 -6.55
CA LEU A 95 -1.04 -17.93 -7.49
C LEU A 95 0.48 -18.00 -7.39
N ARG A 96 1.15 -16.93 -6.95
CA ARG A 96 2.60 -16.85 -6.77
C ARG A 96 3.10 -17.32 -5.39
N LEU A 97 2.21 -17.63 -4.43
CA LEU A 97 2.58 -18.15 -3.11
C LEU A 97 2.80 -19.67 -3.10
N ARG A 98 2.76 -20.33 -4.25
CA ARG A 98 2.93 -21.78 -4.41
C ARG A 98 4.29 -22.20 -4.98
N GLU A 99 5.21 -21.25 -5.17
CA GLU A 99 6.61 -21.53 -5.55
C GLU A 99 7.53 -21.37 -4.34
#